data_AF-A0A1J4Q4G4-F1
#
_entry.id   AF-A0A1J4Q4G4-F1
#
_cell.length_a   1.000
_cell.length_b   1.000
_cell.length_c   1.000
_cell.angle_alpha   90.00
_cell.angle_beta   90.00
_cell.angle_gamma   90.00
#
_symmetry.space_group_name_H-M   'P 1'
#
loop_
_entity.id
_entity.type
_entity.pdbx_description
1 polymer ?
#
loop_
_entity_poly.entity_id
_entity_poly.type
_entity_poly.pdbx_seq_one_letter_code
_entity_poly.pdbx_strand_id
1 'polypeptide(L)'
;MAVRVQAQVRLIKVRLFTEPLDEEPGPDPSFTTVFEGPISLADGRLVIGDVMGVTRFVSLIGEAGRRRIRVAVDEPGWNAAAVDISVGPRLRAANATGAAKARSGL
;
A
#
# COMPACT_ATOMS: atom_id res chain seq x y z
N MET A 1 32.98 7.21 15.82
CA MET A 1 31.53 7.48 15.65
C MET A 1 31.39 8.40 14.44
N ALA A 2 30.68 7.98 13.40
CA ALA A 2 30.54 8.77 12.17
C ALA A 2 29.07 9.12 11.97
N VAL A 3 28.78 10.41 11.86
CA VAL A 3 27.45 10.90 11.48
C VAL A 3 27.41 10.97 9.97
N ARG A 4 26.56 10.16 9.33
CA ARG A 4 26.32 10.23 7.88
C ARG A 4 25.07 11.07 7.67
N VAL A 5 25.24 12.25 7.07
CA VAL A 5 24.15 13.13 6.67
C VAL A 5 24.04 13.06 5.15
N GLN A 6 22.85 12.70 4.64
CA GLN A 6 22.54 12.76 3.22
C GLN A 6 21.51 13.85 3.01
N ALA A 7 21.76 14.76 2.07
CA ALA A 7 20.78 15.77 1.69
C ALA A 7 19.58 15.07 1.03
N GLN A 8 18.39 15.29 1.60
CA GLN A 8 17.15 14.96 0.88
C GLN A 8 16.89 16.07 -0.13
N VAL A 9 16.75 15.71 -1.41
CA VAL A 9 16.51 16.66 -2.51
C VAL A 9 15.15 17.35 -2.34
N ARG A 10 14.16 16.63 -1.80
CA ARG A 10 12.82 17.12 -1.49
C ARG A 10 12.18 16.24 -0.40
N LEU A 11 11.29 16.82 0.39
CA LEU A 11 10.44 16.07 1.31
C LEU A 11 9.29 15.42 0.53
N ILE A 12 9.11 14.11 0.66
CA ILE A 12 7.96 13.40 0.11
C ILE A 12 6.82 13.42 1.14
N LYS A 13 5.67 13.98 0.77
CA LYS A 13 4.45 13.97 1.58
C LYS A 13 3.70 12.66 1.34
N VAL A 14 3.55 11.84 2.37
CA VAL A 14 2.75 10.61 2.31
C VAL A 14 1.41 10.85 2.99
N ARG A 15 0.30 10.58 2.29
CA ARG A 15 -1.07 10.61 2.83
C ARG A 15 -1.64 9.20 2.80
N LEU A 16 -2.18 8.78 3.93
CA LEU A 16 -2.75 7.45 4.11
C LEU A 16 -4.26 7.57 4.34
N PHE A 17 -5.01 6.84 3.55
CA PHE A 17 -6.46 6.78 3.59
C PHE A 17 -6.89 5.33 3.82
N THR A 18 -7.68 5.06 4.85
CA THR A 18 -8.20 3.72 5.14
C THR A 18 -9.69 3.73 4.92
N GLU A 19 -10.21 2.76 4.16
CA GLU A 19 -11.65 2.65 3.94
C GLU A 19 -12.39 2.08 5.17
N PRO A 20 -13.65 2.48 5.39
CA PRO A 20 -14.39 3.52 4.65
C PRO A 20 -13.76 4.91 4.86
N LEU A 21 -13.76 5.74 3.81
CA LEU A 21 -13.22 7.10 3.90
C LEU A 21 -14.17 7.93 4.77
N ASP A 22 -13.85 8.00 6.05
CA ASP A 22 -14.73 8.62 7.03
C ASP A 22 -14.80 10.15 6.88
N GLU A 23 -13.78 10.79 6.27
CA GLU A 23 -13.68 12.24 6.11
C GLU A 23 -13.04 12.65 4.77
N GLU A 24 -13.52 13.76 4.19
CA GLU A 24 -12.86 14.45 3.09
C GLU A 24 -11.74 15.38 3.60
N PRO A 25 -10.67 15.60 2.81
CA PRO A 25 -10.49 15.15 1.43
C PRO A 25 -9.93 13.72 1.33
N GLY A 26 -10.49 12.93 0.43
CA GLY A 26 -9.97 11.61 0.07
C GLY A 26 -8.71 11.67 -0.81
N PRO A 27 -8.30 10.53 -1.39
CA PRO A 27 -7.19 10.46 -2.34
C PRO A 27 -7.39 11.43 -3.51
N ASP A 28 -6.34 12.12 -3.91
CA ASP A 28 -6.39 13.08 -5.00
C ASP A 28 -6.62 12.35 -6.34
N PRO A 29 -7.72 12.63 -7.07
CA PRO A 29 -8.03 11.94 -8.31
C PRO A 29 -7.08 12.31 -9.45
N SER A 30 -6.34 13.42 -9.34
CA SER A 30 -5.34 13.82 -10.34
C SER A 30 -4.03 13.03 -10.25
N PHE A 31 -3.79 12.33 -9.13
CA PHE A 31 -2.58 11.56 -8.93
C PHE A 31 -2.57 10.31 -9.83
N THR A 32 -1.40 10.03 -10.39
CA THR A 32 -1.19 8.86 -11.25
C THR A 32 -1.04 7.61 -10.40
N THR A 33 -1.92 6.62 -10.60
CA THR A 33 -1.79 5.30 -9.98
C THR A 33 -0.54 4.59 -10.49
N VAL A 34 0.39 4.25 -9.60
CA VAL A 34 1.62 3.49 -9.92
C VAL A 34 1.53 2.04 -9.44
N PHE A 35 0.63 1.75 -8.51
CA PHE A 35 0.33 0.41 -8.07
C PHE A 35 -1.12 0.29 -7.63
N GLU A 36 -1.78 -0.79 -8.04
CA GLU A 36 -3.06 -1.19 -7.47
C GLU A 36 -3.13 -2.72 -7.40
N GLY A 37 -3.31 -3.25 -6.19
CA GLY A 37 -3.32 -4.69 -6.02
C GLY A 37 -3.39 -5.16 -4.58
N PRO A 38 -3.48 -6.48 -4.38
CA PRO A 38 -3.49 -7.06 -3.05
C PRO A 38 -2.09 -7.10 -2.42
N ILE A 39 -1.93 -6.60 -1.20
CA ILE A 39 -0.72 -6.73 -0.38
C ILE A 39 -1.03 -7.50 0.90
N SER A 40 -0.15 -8.42 1.28
CA SER A 40 -0.21 -9.12 2.57
C SER A 40 0.54 -8.31 3.63
N LEU A 41 -0.19 -7.81 4.62
CA LEU A 41 0.38 -7.12 5.78
C LEU A 41 0.58 -8.14 6.90
N ALA A 42 1.83 -8.52 7.19
CA ALA A 42 2.13 -9.62 8.11
C ALA A 42 1.75 -9.33 9.56
N ASP A 43 1.92 -8.09 10.01
CA ASP A 43 1.64 -7.60 11.35
C ASP A 43 0.65 -6.42 11.34
N GLY A 44 -0.05 -6.23 10.22
CA GLY A 44 -0.97 -5.11 10.03
C GLY A 44 -0.30 -3.75 9.82
N ARG A 45 1.04 -3.69 9.75
CA ARG A 45 1.76 -2.46 9.44
C ARG A 45 1.97 -2.31 7.94
N LEU A 46 1.83 -1.07 7.48
CA LEU A 46 2.24 -0.64 6.17
C LEU A 46 3.54 0.17 6.29
N VAL A 47 4.50 -0.16 5.45
CA VAL A 47 5.78 0.54 5.36
C VAL A 47 5.92 1.09 3.96
N ILE A 48 6.16 2.39 3.86
CA ILE A 48 6.57 3.07 2.63
C ILE A 48 7.93 3.67 2.89
N GLY A 49 8.89 3.40 2.01
CA GLY A 49 10.22 3.98 2.10
C GLY A 49 10.71 4.43 0.75
N ASP A 50 11.77 5.24 0.77
CA ASP A 50 12.52 5.50 -0.46
C ASP A 50 13.24 4.23 -0.94
N VAL A 51 13.63 4.24 -2.22
CA VAL A 51 14.29 3.11 -2.89
C VAL A 51 15.61 2.73 -2.20
N MET A 52 16.29 3.68 -1.56
CA MET A 52 17.55 3.45 -0.85
C MET A 52 17.33 2.95 0.60
N GLY A 53 16.08 2.94 1.09
CA GLY A 53 15.71 2.51 2.44
C GLY A 53 16.16 3.48 3.54
N VAL A 54 16.52 4.72 3.21
CA VAL A 54 17.06 5.69 4.18
C VAL A 54 15.94 6.31 5.03
N THR A 55 14.80 6.56 4.41
CA THR A 55 13.61 7.14 5.00
C THR A 55 12.43 6.20 4.83
N ARG A 56 11.63 6.11 5.90
CA ARG A 56 10.45 5.27 5.96
C ARG A 56 9.33 5.94 6.73
N PHE A 57 8.14 5.83 6.18
CA PHE A 57 6.88 6.06 6.85
C PHE A 57 6.29 4.70 7.23
N VAL A 58 5.96 4.53 8.51
CA VAL A 58 5.37 3.29 9.04
C VAL A 58 4.05 3.65 9.69
N SER A 59 2.98 2.94 9.31
CA SER A 59 1.65 3.13 9.89
C SER A 59 1.01 1.79 10.25
N LEU A 60 0.32 1.74 11.39
CA LEU A 60 -0.50 0.60 11.80
C LEU A 60 -1.90 0.76 11.19
N ILE A 61 -2.30 -0.19 10.34
CA ILE A 61 -3.55 -0.12 9.56
C ILE A 61 -4.61 -1.09 10.11
N GLY A 62 -4.34 -1.65 11.29
CA GLY A 62 -5.18 -2.61 11.99
C GLY A 62 -4.59 -4.00 11.92
N GLU A 63 -5.42 -5.00 11.61
CA GLU A 63 -4.99 -6.40 11.66
C GLU A 63 -4.17 -6.85 10.45
N ALA A 64 -3.33 -7.87 10.70
CA ALA A 64 -2.65 -8.63 9.69
C ALA A 64 -3.60 -9.25 8.65
N GLY A 65 -3.13 -9.39 7.42
CA GLY A 65 -3.88 -10.04 6.35
C GLY A 65 -3.71 -9.38 5.00
N ARG A 66 -4.39 -9.94 4.00
CA ARG A 66 -4.34 -9.43 2.63
C ARG A 66 -5.33 -8.29 2.47
N ARG A 67 -4.90 -7.16 1.94
CA ARG A 67 -5.75 -5.98 1.68
C ARG A 67 -5.55 -5.46 0.28
N ARG A 68 -6.58 -4.84 -0.30
CA ARG A 68 -6.44 -4.06 -1.54
C ARG A 68 -5.73 -2.76 -1.20
N ILE A 69 -4.61 -2.49 -1.87
CA ILE A 69 -3.84 -1.26 -1.73
C ILE A 69 -3.78 -0.57 -3.09
N ARG A 70 -4.01 0.74 -3.09
CA ARG A 70 -3.73 1.62 -4.23
C ARG A 70 -2.67 2.62 -3.80
N VAL A 71 -1.67 2.84 -4.65
CA VAL A 71 -0.64 3.86 -4.49
C VAL A 71 -0.67 4.76 -5.71
N ALA A 72 -0.85 6.05 -5.49
CA ALA A 72 -0.85 7.08 -6.51
C ALA A 72 0.13 8.19 -6.16
N VAL A 73 0.75 8.80 -7.17
CA VAL A 73 1.74 9.88 -7.00
C VAL A 73 1.37 11.10 -7.83
N ASP A 74 1.77 12.28 -7.39
CA ASP A 74 1.53 13.53 -8.12
C ASP A 74 2.23 13.56 -9.48
N GLU A 75 3.51 13.17 -9.52
CA GLU A 75 4.30 13.08 -10.75
C GLU A 75 5.02 11.72 -10.81
N PRO A 76 4.68 10.83 -11.76
CA PRO A 76 5.36 9.55 -11.89
C PRO A 76 6.83 9.73 -12.29
N GLY A 77 7.71 8.91 -11.71
CA GLY A 77 9.15 8.96 -11.94
C GLY A 77 9.91 9.52 -10.75
N TRP A 78 11.04 10.19 -11.01
CA TRP A 78 11.99 10.62 -9.97
C TRP A 78 11.60 11.93 -9.26
N ASN A 79 10.55 12.62 -9.74
CA ASN A 79 10.09 13.91 -9.23
C ASN A 79 8.90 13.82 -8.26
N ALA A 80 8.37 12.63 -8.01
CA ALA A 80 7.25 12.41 -7.10
C ALA A 80 7.51 13.07 -5.75
N ALA A 81 6.54 13.84 -5.26
CA ALA A 81 6.65 14.54 -4.00
C ALA A 81 5.43 14.43 -3.11
N ALA A 82 4.34 13.91 -3.66
CA ALA A 82 3.21 13.48 -2.88
C ALA A 82 2.84 12.05 -3.26
N VAL A 83 2.51 11.26 -2.25
CA VAL A 83 2.06 9.88 -2.40
C VAL A 83 0.75 9.73 -1.65
N ASP A 84 -0.27 9.29 -2.36
CA ASP A 84 -1.56 8.91 -1.80
C ASP A 84 -1.66 7.40 -1.76
N ILE A 85 -2.06 6.91 -0.59
CA ILE A 85 -2.18 5.48 -0.35
C ILE A 85 -3.56 5.20 0.18
N SER A 86 -4.32 4.42 -0.59
CA SER A 86 -5.65 3.96 -0.20
C SER A 86 -5.58 2.50 0.23
N VAL A 87 -6.08 2.23 1.43
CA VAL A 87 -6.17 0.89 1.99
C VAL A 87 -7.63 0.49 2.02
N GLY A 88 -7.99 -0.37 1.08
CA GLY A 88 -9.30 -0.96 0.99
C GLY A 88 -9.52 -2.10 1.99
N PRO A 89 -10.67 -2.76 1.90
CA PRO A 89 -11.06 -3.80 2.83
C PRO A 89 -10.11 -5.00 2.82
N ARG A 90 -10.15 -5.75 3.91
CA ARG A 90 -9.46 -7.04 4.02
C ARG A 90 -10.06 -8.02 3.02
N LEU A 91 -9.20 -8.61 2.22
CA LEU A 91 -9.54 -9.64 1.27
C LEU A 91 -9.61 -10.98 2.01
N ARG A 92 -10.70 -11.74 1.78
CA ARG A 92 -10.80 -13.11 2.27
C ARG A 92 -9.81 -14.00 1.53
N ALA A 93 -9.32 -15.04 2.19
CA ALA A 93 -8.60 -16.10 1.50
C ALA A 93 -9.52 -16.68 0.42
N ALA A 94 -8.99 -16.88 -0.79
CA ALA A 94 -9.72 -17.58 -1.83
C ALA A 94 -9.97 -19.01 -1.32
N ASN A 95 -11.24 -19.39 -1.12
CA ASN A 95 -11.58 -20.76 -0.77
C ASN A 95 -11.16 -21.66 -1.93
N ALA A 96 -10.28 -22.63 -1.65
CA ALA A 96 -9.95 -23.71 -2.58
C ALA A 96 -11.14 -24.69 -2.68
N THR A 97 -12.24 -24.27 -3.30
CA THR A 97 -13.40 -25.13 -3.52
C THR A 97 -13.52 -25.42 -5.00
N GLY A 98 -12.88 -26.49 -5.46
CA GLY A 98 -12.96 -26.91 -6.86
C GLY A 98 -12.07 -28.08 -7.25
N ALA A 99 -11.78 -29.04 -6.36
CA ALA A 99 -11.00 -30.22 -6.71
C ALA A 99 -11.49 -31.48 -5.97
N ALA A 100 -12.81 -31.73 -5.97
CA ALA A 100 -13.36 -32.99 -5.45
C ALA A 100 -14.77 -33.28 -5.98
N LYS A 101 -14.97 -33.34 -7.31
CA LYS A 101 -16.15 -34.04 -7.88
C LYS A 101 -15.95 -34.44 -9.34
N ALA A 102 -15.16 -35.49 -9.58
CA ALA A 102 -15.23 -36.29 -10.82
C ALA A 102 -14.41 -37.60 -10.69
N ARG A 103 -14.70 -38.42 -9.67
CA ARG A 103 -14.39 -39.86 -9.70
C ARG A 103 -15.53 -40.63 -9.04
N SER A 104 -16.63 -40.74 -9.77
CA SER A 104 -17.64 -41.77 -9.57
C SER A 104 -18.41 -41.88 -10.88
N GLY A 105 -17.93 -42.77 -11.75
CA GLY A 105 -18.49 -43.06 -13.05
C GLY A 105 -17.78 -44.30 -13.58
N LEU A 106 -18.53 -45.40 -13.60
CA LEU A 106 -18.18 -46.80 -13.86
C LEU A 106 -17.66 -47.61 -12.67
#